data_AF-A0A024TPL0-F1
#
_entry.id   AF-A0A024TPL0-F1
#
_cell.length_a   1.000
_cell.length_b   1.000
_cell.length_c   1.000
_cell.angle_alpha   90.00
_cell.angle_beta   90.00
_cell.angle_gamma   90.00
#
_symmetry.space_group_name_H-M   'P 1'
#
loop_
_entity.id
_entity.type
_entity.pdbx_description
1 polymer ?
#
loop_
_entity_poly.entity_id
_entity_poly.type
_entity_poly.pdbx_seq_one_letter_code
_entity_poly.pdbx_strand_id
1 'polypeptide(L)'
;MAKVHTTVVPARQAYPTRFNRLSLVYSTVFTLKLVITPFLAYLTEPFPWTIPPMIHPAWNATSKAEASRLTAVYLQSIYNNQTMLPTTVCYRDVTTNSNMLRLLRPVPPSASECMQYLMCLPGAGLYTEGMRELVCSFLSESEQGRARMSWQHCDHVLMAGLPMGDYCLWFEATGKPTDFMVYHALLIWEDPVLSWCKLVYRCVLATYIVRVLWRRYYSHYHVLLRNLETLGWANADRGGTAPSFSAFEVIVGDPTYMVLSDPFVSIAMMTDIWMGLPYLAIATERTSQITDVWNFVLGCMYSARYVWAGYLMMWIVSKVVQRHGWERSFQPVEPAHMAMLAYMYGGPLVLLMNNSALMVPIHALIDLSVHDREGMFDAIPGCIYWTTIMAVVPVVTSTSWKLWRRCRRVRGTAHDLQATSLCRRRYCPRLYNDWKSRCVLAVALRRVPRTVRVEGGRLYSFLEHQPRFRRMPLFSHRGADSIVLAFVADRTVARQFRLTFRGCLALDGSTAVDVEGITACATAVPATFCTLSSVKCPSCPPTPFEGPHRLYLHKGANDCQWMLYPDGNAPREVAQE
;
A
#
# COMPACT_ATOMS: atom_id res chain seq x y z
N MET A 1 25.05 -5.44 -72.99
CA MET A 1 24.49 -6.21 -71.84
C MET A 1 25.00 -5.60 -70.55
N ALA A 2 24.18 -4.81 -69.87
CA ALA A 2 24.54 -4.20 -68.58
C ALA A 2 24.33 -5.21 -67.45
N LYS A 3 25.36 -5.46 -66.64
CA LYS A 3 25.27 -6.26 -65.41
C LYS A 3 24.38 -5.53 -64.42
N VAL A 4 23.19 -6.08 -64.18
CA VAL A 4 22.31 -5.66 -63.08
C VAL A 4 22.96 -6.17 -61.79
N HIS A 5 23.50 -5.25 -60.98
CA HIS A 5 23.86 -5.53 -59.61
C HIS A 5 22.60 -5.64 -58.78
N THR A 6 22.13 -6.87 -58.54
CA THR A 6 21.20 -7.16 -57.45
C THR A 6 21.90 -6.83 -56.13
N THR A 7 21.53 -5.70 -55.53
CA THR A 7 21.80 -5.38 -54.14
C THR A 7 21.16 -6.46 -53.28
N VAL A 8 22.00 -7.32 -52.71
CA VAL A 8 21.59 -8.27 -51.67
C VAL A 8 21.14 -7.44 -50.49
N VAL A 9 19.82 -7.37 -50.28
CA VAL A 9 19.25 -6.81 -49.04
C VAL A 9 19.77 -7.71 -47.91
N PRO A 10 20.54 -7.18 -46.94
CA PRO A 10 21.06 -8.00 -45.86
C PRO A 10 19.89 -8.65 -45.13
N ALA A 11 19.95 -9.97 -44.97
CA ALA A 11 18.95 -10.73 -44.24
C ALA A 11 18.77 -10.09 -42.86
N ARG A 12 17.53 -9.80 -42.50
CA ARG A 12 17.18 -9.18 -41.22
C ARG A 12 17.68 -10.08 -40.09
N GLN A 13 18.79 -9.72 -39.45
CA GLN A 13 19.38 -10.52 -38.38
C GLN A 13 18.46 -10.46 -37.16
N ALA A 14 17.78 -11.57 -36.87
CA ALA A 14 16.96 -11.69 -35.68
C ALA A 14 17.84 -12.00 -34.46
N TYR A 15 17.65 -11.26 -33.38
CA TYR A 15 18.39 -11.46 -32.13
C TYR A 15 17.56 -12.29 -31.14
N PRO A 16 17.97 -13.53 -30.79
CA PRO A 16 17.30 -14.32 -29.78
C PRO A 16 17.11 -13.53 -28.48
N THR A 17 15.86 -13.30 -28.10
CA THR A 17 15.50 -12.55 -26.90
C THR A 17 14.63 -13.41 -26.00
N ARG A 18 14.92 -13.45 -24.71
CA ARG A 18 14.16 -14.27 -23.74
C ARG A 18 13.94 -13.54 -22.42
N PHE A 19 12.91 -13.95 -21.69
CA PHE A 19 12.74 -13.53 -20.30
C PHE A 19 13.61 -14.36 -19.36
N ASN A 20 14.13 -13.70 -18.33
CA ASN A 20 14.71 -14.39 -17.19
C ASN A 20 13.59 -15.08 -16.38
N ARG A 21 13.62 -16.41 -16.32
CA ARG A 21 12.56 -17.22 -15.68
C ARG A 21 12.33 -16.86 -14.21
N LEU A 22 13.40 -16.60 -13.46
CA LEU A 22 13.30 -16.24 -12.04
C LEU A 22 12.58 -14.91 -11.85
N SER A 23 12.95 -13.90 -12.65
CA SER A 23 12.27 -12.60 -12.61
C SER A 23 10.80 -12.70 -12.99
N LEU A 24 10.46 -13.58 -13.94
CA LEU A 24 9.08 -13.81 -14.36
C LEU A 24 8.27 -14.45 -13.22
N VAL A 25 8.77 -15.54 -12.62
CA VAL A 25 8.11 -16.21 -11.47
C VAL A 25 7.88 -15.21 -10.34
N TYR A 26 8.90 -14.42 -10.00
CA TYR A 26 8.78 -13.41 -8.97
C TYR A 26 7.73 -12.35 -9.33
N SER A 27 7.78 -11.79 -10.54
CA SER A 27 6.81 -10.80 -11.01
C SER A 27 5.38 -11.36 -10.98
N THR A 28 5.20 -12.64 -11.34
CA THR A 28 3.91 -13.34 -11.25
C THR A 28 3.42 -13.47 -9.81
N VAL A 29 4.28 -13.82 -8.85
CA VAL A 29 3.90 -13.92 -7.42
C VAL A 29 3.43 -12.57 -6.87
N PHE A 30 4.14 -11.47 -7.17
CA PHE A 30 3.73 -10.14 -6.73
C PHE A 30 2.45 -9.67 -7.42
N THR A 31 2.28 -9.96 -8.70
CA THR A 31 1.03 -9.71 -9.42
C THR A 31 -0.14 -10.48 -8.81
N LEU A 32 0.05 -11.77 -8.52
CA LEU A 32 -0.98 -12.59 -7.89
C LEU A 32 -1.35 -12.04 -6.51
N LYS A 33 -0.37 -11.62 -5.71
CA LYS A 33 -0.63 -10.95 -4.43
C LYS A 33 -1.52 -9.71 -4.61
N LEU A 34 -1.23 -8.85 -5.58
CA LEU A 34 -2.01 -7.64 -5.82
C LEU A 34 -3.46 -7.96 -6.24
N VAL A 35 -3.64 -8.96 -7.11
CA VAL A 35 -4.95 -9.39 -7.58
C VAL A 35 -5.76 -10.06 -6.48
N ILE A 36 -5.11 -10.79 -5.57
CA ILE A 36 -5.75 -11.42 -4.40
C ILE A 36 -6.05 -10.41 -3.28
N THR A 37 -5.42 -9.25 -3.27
CA THR A 37 -5.52 -8.30 -2.13
C THR A 37 -6.98 -7.93 -1.75
N PRO A 38 -7.93 -7.69 -2.68
CA PRO A 38 -9.33 -7.47 -2.33
C PRO A 38 -9.97 -8.64 -1.55
N PHE A 39 -9.50 -9.87 -1.75
CA PHE A 39 -10.03 -11.07 -1.11
C PHE A 39 -9.40 -11.37 0.26
N LEU A 40 -8.31 -10.67 0.64
CA LEU A 40 -7.70 -10.85 1.97
C LEU A 40 -8.65 -10.48 3.12
N ALA A 41 -9.71 -9.74 2.83
CA ALA A 41 -10.84 -9.52 3.71
C ALA A 41 -11.43 -10.82 4.29
N TYR A 42 -11.53 -11.88 3.47
CA TYR A 42 -12.11 -13.18 3.86
C TYR A 42 -11.22 -14.00 4.81
N LEU A 43 -10.05 -13.48 5.20
CA LEU A 43 -9.29 -14.05 6.32
C LEU A 43 -10.02 -13.87 7.66
N THR A 44 -10.90 -12.88 7.77
CA THR A 44 -11.68 -12.60 8.99
C THR A 44 -13.17 -12.38 8.72
N GLU A 45 -13.54 -11.99 7.50
CA GLU A 45 -14.93 -11.90 7.07
C GLU A 45 -15.46 -13.27 6.61
N PRO A 46 -16.72 -13.63 6.92
CA PRO A 46 -17.35 -14.83 6.40
C PRO A 46 -17.58 -14.73 4.88
N PHE A 47 -17.67 -15.89 4.23
CA PHE A 47 -18.06 -15.96 2.82
C PHE A 47 -19.57 -15.77 2.65
N PRO A 48 -20.06 -15.31 1.50
CA PRO A 48 -21.49 -15.01 1.31
C PRO A 48 -22.43 -16.17 1.59
N TRP A 49 -22.02 -17.40 1.26
CA TRP A 49 -22.80 -18.62 1.49
C TRP A 49 -22.75 -19.13 2.94
N THR A 50 -21.98 -18.47 3.81
CA THR A 50 -21.91 -18.80 5.25
C THR A 50 -22.71 -17.82 6.10
N ILE A 51 -23.20 -16.72 5.53
CA ILE A 51 -23.98 -15.73 6.25
C ILE A 51 -25.42 -16.23 6.40
N PRO A 52 -25.95 -16.32 7.64
CA PRO A 52 -27.34 -16.69 7.88
C PRO A 52 -28.28 -15.53 7.53
N PRO A 53 -29.59 -15.79 7.37
CA PRO A 53 -30.60 -14.73 7.34
C PRO A 53 -30.50 -13.84 8.59
N MET A 54 -30.80 -12.55 8.41
CA MET A 54 -30.70 -11.57 9.48
C MET A 54 -31.66 -11.90 10.63
N ILE A 55 -31.15 -11.84 11.86
CA ILE A 55 -31.94 -12.02 13.09
C ILE A 55 -32.01 -10.68 13.80
N HIS A 56 -33.23 -10.22 14.11
CA HIS A 56 -33.48 -9.01 14.89
C HIS A 56 -34.22 -9.35 16.19
N PRO A 57 -33.48 -9.59 17.29
CA PRO A 57 -34.09 -9.93 18.58
C PRO A 57 -35.05 -8.85 19.10
N ALA A 58 -34.81 -7.60 18.73
CA ALA A 58 -35.57 -6.44 19.15
C ALA A 58 -36.55 -5.91 18.09
N TRP A 59 -36.89 -6.68 17.04
CA TRP A 59 -37.77 -6.20 15.95
C TRP A 59 -39.13 -5.66 16.43
N ASN A 60 -39.68 -6.24 17.49
CA ASN A 60 -40.96 -5.84 18.08
C ASN A 60 -40.83 -4.86 19.25
N ALA A 61 -39.63 -4.37 19.55
CA ALA A 61 -39.43 -3.46 20.68
C ALA A 61 -40.16 -2.14 20.44
N THR A 62 -40.88 -1.68 21.46
CA THR A 62 -41.66 -0.43 21.41
C THR A 62 -40.88 0.77 21.93
N SER A 63 -39.81 0.51 22.68
CA SER A 63 -38.91 1.52 23.24
C SER A 63 -37.45 1.13 23.06
N LYS A 64 -36.55 2.13 23.12
CA LYS A 64 -35.10 1.93 23.04
C LYS A 64 -34.57 1.06 24.20
N ALA A 65 -35.04 1.32 25.41
CA ALA A 65 -34.66 0.55 26.59
C ALA A 65 -35.11 -0.92 26.46
N GLU A 66 -36.30 -1.15 25.88
CA GLU A 66 -36.78 -2.49 25.57
C GLU A 66 -35.92 -3.15 24.48
N ALA A 67 -35.58 -2.45 23.40
CA ALA A 67 -34.71 -2.97 22.34
C ALA A 67 -33.34 -3.38 22.90
N SER A 68 -32.74 -2.48 23.68
CA SER A 68 -31.45 -2.69 24.34
C SER A 68 -31.50 -3.92 25.26
N ARG A 69 -32.56 -4.04 26.07
CA ARG A 69 -32.77 -5.19 26.96
C ARG A 69 -32.98 -6.50 26.20
N LEU A 70 -33.80 -6.52 25.14
CA LEU A 70 -34.11 -7.72 24.37
C LEU A 70 -32.87 -8.25 23.64
N THR A 71 -32.08 -7.36 23.04
CA THR A 71 -30.82 -7.74 22.39
C THR A 71 -29.80 -8.25 23.40
N ALA A 72 -29.65 -7.58 24.56
CA ALA A 72 -28.77 -8.05 25.63
C ALA A 72 -29.15 -9.45 26.13
N VAL A 73 -30.44 -9.68 26.41
CA VAL A 73 -30.95 -10.99 26.85
C VAL A 73 -30.68 -12.08 25.82
N TYR A 74 -30.90 -11.78 24.54
CA TYR A 74 -30.57 -12.72 23.46
C TYR A 74 -29.07 -13.06 23.45
N LEU A 75 -28.18 -12.06 23.47
CA LEU A 75 -26.74 -12.29 23.44
C LEU A 75 -26.23 -13.01 24.70
N GLN A 76 -26.75 -12.70 25.88
CA GLN A 76 -26.43 -13.42 27.13
C GLN A 76 -26.90 -14.88 27.10
N SER A 77 -28.01 -15.18 26.39
CA SER A 77 -28.49 -16.55 26.26
C SER A 77 -27.52 -17.45 25.48
N ILE A 78 -26.83 -16.89 24.48
CA ILE A 78 -25.85 -17.61 23.65
C ILE A 78 -24.41 -17.47 24.17
N TYR A 79 -24.09 -16.38 24.88
CA TYR A 79 -22.78 -16.08 25.44
C TYR A 79 -22.86 -15.97 26.96
N ASN A 80 -22.56 -17.07 27.64
CA ASN A 80 -22.46 -17.12 29.10
C ASN A 80 -21.40 -18.15 29.54
N ASN A 81 -21.25 -18.29 30.86
CA ASN A 81 -20.29 -19.23 31.44
C ASN A 81 -20.61 -20.71 31.20
N GLN A 82 -21.83 -21.06 30.79
CA GLN A 82 -22.21 -22.45 30.47
C GLN A 82 -21.93 -22.78 29.01
N THR A 83 -22.18 -21.84 28.08
CA THR A 83 -21.97 -22.06 26.64
C THR A 83 -20.52 -21.88 26.21
N MET A 84 -19.69 -21.22 27.03
CA MET A 84 -18.31 -20.88 26.67
C MET A 84 -17.27 -21.35 27.67
N LEU A 85 -16.23 -22.04 27.17
CA LEU A 85 -15.09 -22.50 27.96
C LEU A 85 -14.42 -21.34 28.70
N PRO A 86 -14.08 -21.45 30.00
CA PRO A 86 -13.53 -20.35 30.81
C PRO A 86 -12.31 -19.63 30.21
N THR A 87 -11.53 -20.31 29.37
CA THR A 87 -10.34 -19.77 28.69
C THR A 87 -10.65 -18.98 27.42
N THR A 88 -11.88 -19.06 26.89
CA THR A 88 -12.29 -18.36 25.67
C THR A 88 -12.41 -16.87 25.94
N VAL A 89 -11.54 -16.08 25.31
CA VAL A 89 -11.54 -14.61 25.37
C VAL A 89 -12.34 -14.04 24.21
N CYS A 90 -12.00 -14.42 22.98
CA CYS A 90 -12.73 -14.01 21.77
C CYS A 90 -13.45 -15.21 21.16
N TYR A 91 -14.68 -15.01 20.70
CA TYR A 91 -15.44 -16.02 19.98
C TYR A 91 -16.30 -15.39 18.89
N ARG A 92 -16.23 -15.97 17.68
CA ARG A 92 -17.04 -15.57 16.52
C ARG A 92 -18.00 -16.69 16.19
N ASP A 93 -19.29 -16.40 16.26
CA ASP A 93 -20.33 -17.35 15.90
C ASP A 93 -20.92 -17.04 14.53
N VAL A 94 -20.54 -17.83 13.53
CA VAL A 94 -21.02 -17.66 12.15
C VAL A 94 -22.52 -17.95 12.05
N THR A 95 -23.07 -18.82 12.89
CA THR A 95 -24.48 -19.26 12.81
C THR A 95 -25.47 -18.19 13.26
N THR A 96 -25.11 -17.40 14.26
CA THR A 96 -25.89 -16.26 14.75
C THR A 96 -25.39 -14.93 14.20
N ASN A 97 -24.37 -14.96 13.34
CA ASN A 97 -23.66 -13.80 12.83
C ASN A 97 -23.22 -12.81 13.94
N SER A 98 -22.76 -13.31 15.09
CA SER A 98 -22.33 -12.49 16.22
C SER A 98 -20.87 -12.72 16.62
N ASN A 99 -20.29 -11.76 17.32
CA ASN A 99 -18.95 -11.82 17.91
C ASN A 99 -19.02 -11.47 19.39
N MET A 100 -18.13 -12.07 20.18
CA MET A 100 -18.03 -11.83 21.61
C MET A 100 -16.55 -11.73 22.02
N LEU A 101 -16.27 -10.78 22.89
CA LEU A 101 -15.03 -10.61 23.60
C LEU A 101 -15.35 -10.53 25.10
N ARG A 102 -14.79 -11.43 25.90
CA ARG A 102 -14.91 -11.42 27.35
C ARG A 102 -13.57 -11.39 28.04
N LEU A 103 -13.49 -10.61 29.11
CA LEU A 103 -12.28 -10.52 29.92
C LEU A 103 -12.62 -10.41 31.40
N LEU A 104 -11.86 -11.13 32.22
CA LEU A 104 -11.85 -10.95 33.66
C LEU A 104 -11.13 -9.64 34.00
N ARG A 105 -11.73 -8.85 34.89
CA ARG A 105 -11.16 -7.59 35.37
C ARG A 105 -11.29 -7.43 36.88
N PRO A 106 -10.25 -6.92 37.56
CA PRO A 106 -10.34 -6.58 38.97
C PRO A 106 -11.13 -5.30 39.15
N VAL A 107 -11.97 -5.23 40.19
CA VAL A 107 -12.63 -4.01 40.63
C VAL A 107 -11.56 -2.99 41.05
N PRO A 108 -11.60 -1.74 40.56
CA PRO A 108 -10.61 -0.75 40.95
C PRO A 108 -10.76 -0.36 42.42
N PRO A 109 -9.66 0.04 43.08
CA PRO A 109 -9.67 0.43 44.49
C PRO A 109 -10.45 1.75 44.74
N SER A 110 -10.65 2.58 43.72
CA SER A 110 -11.48 3.78 43.79
C SER A 110 -12.35 3.95 42.54
N ALA A 111 -13.62 4.31 42.75
CA ALA A 111 -14.57 4.64 41.68
C ALA A 111 -14.38 6.05 41.10
N SER A 112 -13.58 6.91 41.75
CA SER A 112 -13.42 8.33 41.39
C SER A 112 -12.69 8.55 40.05
N GLU A 113 -12.11 7.52 39.46
CA GLU A 113 -11.31 7.59 38.23
C GLU A 113 -11.89 6.70 37.11
N CYS A 114 -13.22 6.70 36.93
CA CYS A 114 -13.91 5.90 35.90
C CYS A 114 -13.25 5.99 34.51
N MET A 115 -12.89 7.20 34.07
CA MET A 115 -12.23 7.41 32.76
C MET A 115 -10.86 6.74 32.67
N GLN A 116 -10.09 6.71 33.77
CA GLN A 116 -8.81 6.00 33.78
C GLN A 116 -9.03 4.50 33.72
N TYR A 117 -10.07 4.00 34.39
CA TYR A 117 -10.41 2.59 34.39
C TYR A 117 -10.99 2.11 33.05
N LEU A 118 -11.70 2.97 32.30
CA LEU A 118 -12.18 2.66 30.95
C LEU A 118 -11.04 2.19 30.04
N MET A 119 -9.85 2.77 30.16
CA MET A 119 -8.67 2.37 29.37
C MET A 119 -8.21 0.93 29.63
N CYS A 120 -8.64 0.31 30.72
CA CYS A 120 -8.34 -1.08 31.04
C CYS A 120 -9.36 -2.06 30.45
N LEU A 121 -10.50 -1.54 29.97
CA LEU A 121 -11.57 -2.35 29.41
C LEU A 121 -11.35 -2.64 27.92
N PRO A 122 -11.63 -3.87 27.47
CA PRO A 122 -11.54 -4.19 26.06
C PRO A 122 -12.51 -3.36 25.22
N GLY A 123 -12.10 -2.97 24.02
CA GLY A 123 -12.96 -2.23 23.10
C GLY A 123 -13.39 -0.84 23.56
N ALA A 124 -12.77 -0.28 24.61
CA ALA A 124 -13.18 0.99 25.23
C ALA A 124 -13.25 2.17 24.25
N GLY A 125 -12.43 2.16 23.18
CA GLY A 125 -12.48 3.19 22.14
C GLY A 125 -13.76 3.19 21.30
N LEU A 126 -14.57 2.14 21.38
CA LEU A 126 -15.88 2.03 20.72
C LEU A 126 -17.06 2.28 21.67
N TYR A 127 -16.81 2.58 22.95
CA TYR A 127 -17.88 2.80 23.92
C TYR A 127 -18.59 4.12 23.62
N THR A 128 -19.91 4.03 23.49
CA THR A 128 -20.84 5.16 23.40
C THR A 128 -21.02 5.84 24.74
N GLU A 129 -21.72 6.97 24.75
CA GLU A 129 -22.10 7.67 25.99
C GLU A 129 -22.81 6.74 26.99
N GLY A 130 -23.85 6.02 26.55
CA GLY A 130 -24.60 5.11 27.42
C GLY A 130 -23.77 3.94 27.97
N MET A 131 -22.82 3.41 27.18
CA MET A 131 -21.89 2.38 27.68
C MET A 131 -20.90 2.94 28.71
N ARG A 132 -20.40 4.17 28.52
CA ARG A 132 -19.50 4.82 29.47
C ARG A 132 -20.24 5.15 30.77
N GLU A 133 -21.48 5.61 30.69
CA GLU A 133 -22.35 5.81 31.86
C GLU A 133 -22.60 4.49 32.60
N LEU A 134 -22.93 3.40 31.89
CA LEU A 134 -23.09 2.07 32.49
C LEU A 134 -21.84 1.65 33.28
N VAL A 135 -20.65 1.83 32.71
CA VAL A 135 -19.38 1.50 33.37
C VAL A 135 -19.23 2.34 34.64
N CYS A 136 -19.41 3.65 34.56
CA CYS A 136 -19.22 4.52 35.73
C CYS A 136 -20.25 4.22 36.84
N SER A 137 -21.51 3.98 36.48
CA SER A 137 -22.55 3.58 37.44
C SER A 137 -22.20 2.24 38.11
N PHE A 138 -21.78 1.24 37.34
CA PHE A 138 -21.35 -0.06 37.86
C PHE A 138 -20.19 0.07 38.87
N LEU A 139 -19.18 0.89 38.54
CA LEU A 139 -18.01 1.09 39.41
C LEU A 139 -18.36 1.87 40.69
N SER A 140 -19.32 2.78 40.62
CA SER A 140 -19.79 3.56 41.77
C SER A 140 -20.66 2.77 42.75
N GLU A 141 -21.21 1.63 42.31
CA GLU A 141 -22.15 0.85 43.09
C GLU A 141 -21.45 -0.01 44.17
N SER A 142 -22.20 -0.38 45.22
CA SER A 142 -21.76 -1.31 46.25
C SER A 142 -21.54 -2.73 45.69
N GLU A 143 -20.78 -3.57 46.39
CA GLU A 143 -20.57 -4.98 46.00
C GLU A 143 -21.89 -5.75 45.86
N GLN A 144 -22.83 -5.52 46.77
CA GLN A 144 -24.16 -6.14 46.72
C GLN A 144 -25.00 -5.63 45.55
N GLY A 145 -24.92 -4.34 45.24
CA GLY A 145 -25.60 -3.77 44.07
C GLY A 145 -25.03 -4.32 42.77
N ARG A 146 -23.70 -4.44 42.66
CA ARG A 146 -23.02 -5.07 41.51
C ARG A 146 -23.49 -6.50 41.27
N ALA A 147 -23.73 -7.28 42.32
CA ALA A 147 -24.17 -8.67 42.21
C ALA A 147 -25.68 -8.85 41.93
N ARG A 148 -26.53 -7.89 42.33
CA ARG A 148 -28.00 -8.02 42.25
C ARG A 148 -28.62 -7.34 41.04
N MET A 149 -27.99 -6.27 40.54
CA MET A 149 -28.52 -5.50 39.43
C MET A 149 -28.11 -6.10 38.08
N SER A 150 -28.95 -5.89 37.07
CA SER A 150 -28.64 -6.23 35.68
C SER A 150 -27.85 -5.08 35.06
N TRP A 151 -26.57 -5.30 34.79
CA TRP A 151 -25.70 -4.31 34.17
C TRP A 151 -25.54 -4.58 32.69
N GLN A 152 -26.34 -3.93 31.87
CA GLN A 152 -26.28 -4.12 30.43
C GLN A 152 -26.66 -2.85 29.68
N HIS A 153 -26.03 -2.64 28.55
CA HIS A 153 -26.36 -1.58 27.62
C HIS A 153 -26.03 -2.03 26.20
N CYS A 154 -26.97 -1.80 25.28
CA CYS A 154 -26.80 -2.05 23.87
C CYS A 154 -27.21 -0.82 23.06
N ASP A 155 -26.43 -0.53 22.03
CA ASP A 155 -26.67 0.54 21.05
C ASP A 155 -26.71 -0.02 19.63
N HIS A 156 -27.53 0.62 18.79
CA HIS A 156 -27.54 0.33 17.36
C HIS A 156 -26.37 1.03 16.65
N VAL A 157 -25.60 0.25 15.89
CA VAL A 157 -24.51 0.76 15.07
C VAL A 157 -25.06 1.20 13.72
N LEU A 158 -24.85 2.45 13.36
CA LEU A 158 -25.20 3.03 12.09
C LEU A 158 -23.95 3.32 11.25
N MET A 159 -24.14 3.34 9.93
CA MET A 159 -23.15 3.83 8.96
C MET A 159 -23.86 4.69 7.92
N ALA A 160 -23.62 6.00 7.96
CA ALA A 160 -24.37 6.98 7.15
C ALA A 160 -25.89 6.80 7.34
N GLY A 161 -26.31 6.51 8.58
CA GLY A 161 -27.71 6.23 8.92
C GLY A 161 -28.25 4.86 8.52
N LEU A 162 -27.46 3.99 7.86
CA LEU A 162 -27.86 2.61 7.60
C LEU A 162 -27.51 1.71 8.79
N PRO A 163 -28.43 0.89 9.30
CA PRO A 163 -28.14 0.04 10.44
C PRO A 163 -27.25 -1.14 10.05
N MET A 164 -26.22 -1.39 10.86
CA MET A 164 -25.17 -2.39 10.60
C MET A 164 -25.13 -3.50 11.63
N GLY A 165 -25.69 -3.29 12.82
CA GLY A 165 -25.68 -4.26 13.90
C GLY A 165 -26.02 -3.63 15.24
N ASP A 166 -25.96 -4.46 16.28
CA ASP A 166 -26.08 -4.05 17.67
C ASP A 166 -24.77 -4.30 18.40
N TYR A 167 -24.36 -3.33 19.20
CA TYR A 167 -23.15 -3.39 20.03
C TYR A 167 -23.60 -3.39 21.49
N CYS A 168 -23.15 -4.37 22.27
CA CYS A 168 -23.63 -4.60 23.63
C CYS A 168 -22.47 -4.78 24.62
N LEU A 169 -22.64 -4.18 25.79
CA LEU A 169 -21.76 -4.30 26.94
C LEU A 169 -22.57 -4.79 28.14
N TRP A 170 -22.06 -5.81 28.85
CA TRP A 170 -22.62 -6.21 30.15
C TRP A 170 -21.55 -6.71 31.11
N PHE A 171 -21.92 -6.75 32.39
CA PHE A 171 -21.06 -7.24 33.47
C PHE A 171 -21.70 -8.43 34.18
N GLU A 172 -20.88 -9.43 34.49
CA GLU A 172 -21.26 -10.53 35.37
C GLU A 172 -20.35 -10.55 36.60
N ALA A 173 -20.95 -10.61 37.78
CA ALA A 173 -20.20 -10.83 39.01
C ALA A 173 -19.51 -12.19 38.94
N THR A 174 -18.25 -12.26 39.35
CA THR A 174 -17.62 -13.55 39.59
C THR A 174 -17.93 -14.02 41.00
N GLY A 175 -17.74 -15.32 41.27
CA GLY A 175 -17.82 -15.84 42.64
C GLY A 175 -16.79 -15.21 43.61
N LYS A 176 -15.91 -14.33 43.13
CA LYS A 176 -14.97 -13.54 43.93
C LYS A 176 -15.42 -12.07 43.94
N PRO A 177 -15.45 -11.42 45.11
CA PRO A 177 -15.91 -10.04 45.24
C PRO A 177 -14.96 -9.00 44.60
N THR A 178 -13.72 -9.40 44.33
CA THR A 178 -12.68 -8.53 43.76
C THR A 178 -12.71 -8.47 42.25
N ASP A 179 -13.41 -9.39 41.58
CA ASP A 179 -13.32 -9.55 40.12
C ASP A 179 -14.71 -9.62 39.48
N PHE A 180 -14.82 -9.13 38.25
CA PHE A 180 -16.01 -9.24 37.42
C PHE A 180 -15.63 -9.59 35.99
N MET A 181 -16.55 -10.25 35.29
CA MET A 181 -16.42 -10.52 33.86
C MET A 181 -17.05 -9.37 33.09
N VAL A 182 -16.29 -8.85 32.14
CA VAL A 182 -16.78 -7.86 31.17
C VAL A 182 -17.03 -8.59 29.87
N TYR A 183 -18.23 -8.42 29.34
CA TYR A 183 -18.61 -8.95 28.04
C TYR A 183 -18.86 -7.82 27.08
N HIS A 184 -18.24 -7.95 25.92
CA HIS A 184 -18.39 -7.07 24.80
C HIS A 184 -18.89 -7.92 23.64
N ALA A 185 -20.08 -7.67 23.11
CA ALA A 185 -20.61 -8.45 22.00
C ALA A 185 -21.18 -7.57 20.89
N LEU A 186 -21.05 -8.08 19.67
CA LEU A 186 -21.56 -7.46 18.45
C LEU A 186 -22.49 -8.45 17.75
N LEU A 187 -23.74 -8.06 17.53
CA LEU A 187 -24.66 -8.74 16.63
C LEU A 187 -24.58 -8.06 15.26
N ILE A 188 -24.23 -8.81 14.21
CA ILE A 188 -23.99 -8.23 12.89
C ILE A 188 -25.25 -8.40 12.03
N TRP A 189 -25.77 -7.30 11.51
CA TRP A 189 -26.96 -7.28 10.64
C TRP A 189 -26.60 -7.36 9.15
N GLU A 190 -25.50 -8.02 8.81
CA GLU A 190 -25.16 -8.24 7.40
C GLU A 190 -26.09 -9.29 6.80
N ASP A 191 -26.80 -8.89 5.74
CA ASP A 191 -27.63 -9.79 4.94
C ASP A 191 -26.81 -10.52 3.86
N PRO A 192 -27.18 -11.76 3.48
CA PRO A 192 -26.53 -12.48 2.39
C PRO A 192 -26.44 -11.69 1.08
N VAL A 193 -27.46 -10.88 0.73
CA VAL A 193 -27.44 -10.05 -0.49
C VAL A 193 -26.29 -9.06 -0.46
N LEU A 194 -26.09 -8.37 0.67
CA LEU A 194 -24.98 -7.42 0.82
C LEU A 194 -23.63 -8.15 0.70
N SER A 195 -23.51 -9.35 1.26
CA SER A 195 -22.29 -10.15 1.16
C SER A 195 -21.95 -10.59 -0.26
N TRP A 196 -22.97 -11.01 -1.03
CA TRP A 196 -22.80 -11.30 -2.46
C TRP A 196 -22.40 -10.06 -3.25
N CYS A 197 -22.98 -8.90 -2.94
CA CYS A 197 -22.57 -7.62 -3.52
C CYS A 197 -21.09 -7.31 -3.23
N LYS A 198 -20.60 -7.54 -2.00
CA LYS A 198 -19.16 -7.39 -1.67
C LYS A 198 -18.29 -8.35 -2.49
N LEU A 199 -18.71 -9.61 -2.65
CA LEU A 199 -17.95 -10.59 -3.45
C LEU A 199 -17.87 -10.15 -4.92
N VAL A 200 -18.98 -9.76 -5.53
CA VAL A 200 -19.02 -9.25 -6.91
C VAL A 200 -18.14 -8.01 -7.04
N TYR A 201 -18.21 -7.08 -6.08
CA TYR A 201 -17.36 -5.90 -6.02
C TYR A 201 -15.87 -6.26 -6.02
N ARG A 202 -15.46 -7.20 -5.17
CA ARG A 202 -14.07 -7.68 -5.06
C ARG A 202 -13.60 -8.36 -6.36
N CYS A 203 -14.45 -9.15 -7.01
CA CYS A 203 -14.15 -9.75 -8.31
C CYS A 203 -13.96 -8.71 -9.42
N VAL A 204 -14.82 -7.69 -9.47
CA VAL A 204 -14.70 -6.57 -10.43
C VAL A 204 -13.41 -5.80 -10.17
N LEU A 205 -13.09 -5.50 -8.90
CA LEU A 205 -11.86 -4.79 -8.52
C LEU A 205 -10.60 -5.59 -8.86
N ALA A 206 -10.58 -6.90 -8.59
CA ALA A 206 -9.47 -7.78 -8.95
C ALA A 206 -9.26 -7.81 -10.48
N THR A 207 -10.34 -7.91 -11.25
CA THR A 207 -10.31 -7.86 -12.72
C THR A 207 -9.78 -6.51 -13.21
N TYR A 208 -10.19 -5.41 -12.58
CA TYR A 208 -9.69 -4.08 -12.88
C TYR A 208 -8.19 -3.97 -12.61
N ILE A 209 -7.69 -4.51 -11.49
CA ILE A 209 -6.26 -4.55 -11.16
C ILE A 209 -5.48 -5.30 -12.25
N VAL A 210 -5.96 -6.47 -12.70
CA VAL A 210 -5.35 -7.21 -13.83
C VAL A 210 -5.29 -6.34 -15.08
N ARG A 211 -6.39 -5.65 -15.41
CA ARG A 211 -6.45 -4.75 -16.58
C ARG A 211 -5.44 -3.60 -16.46
N VAL A 212 -5.29 -2.99 -15.28
CA VAL A 212 -4.30 -1.93 -15.03
C VAL A 212 -2.88 -2.46 -15.22
N LEU A 213 -2.56 -3.59 -14.61
CA LEU A 213 -1.25 -4.25 -14.73
C LEU A 213 -0.90 -4.58 -16.18
N TRP A 214 -1.86 -5.15 -16.92
CA TRP A 214 -1.67 -5.49 -18.33
C TRP A 214 -1.44 -4.24 -19.18
N ARG A 215 -2.35 -3.25 -19.09
CA ARG A 215 -2.33 -2.07 -19.95
C ARG A 215 -1.14 -1.15 -19.67
N ARG A 216 -0.78 -0.93 -18.40
CA ARG A 216 0.24 0.05 -17.98
C ARG A 216 1.63 -0.54 -17.81
N TYR A 217 1.80 -1.86 -17.77
CA TYR A 217 3.11 -2.48 -17.50
C TYR A 217 3.45 -3.63 -18.45
N TYR A 218 2.69 -4.73 -18.42
CA TYR A 218 3.06 -5.95 -19.15
C TYR A 218 2.96 -5.82 -20.67
N SER A 219 1.99 -5.07 -21.19
CA SER A 219 1.85 -4.80 -22.63
C SER A 219 3.13 -4.21 -23.23
N HIS A 220 3.84 -3.37 -22.48
CA HIS A 220 5.05 -2.68 -22.94
C HIS A 220 6.28 -3.59 -22.98
N TYR A 221 6.27 -4.74 -22.31
CA TYR A 221 7.33 -5.75 -22.51
C TYR A 221 7.22 -6.45 -23.86
N HIS A 222 6.01 -6.61 -24.42
CA HIS A 222 5.87 -7.17 -25.78
C HIS A 222 6.51 -6.27 -26.83
N VAL A 223 6.35 -4.95 -26.71
CA VAL A 223 6.99 -3.98 -27.60
C VAL A 223 8.51 -4.03 -27.43
N LEU A 224 9.00 -4.10 -26.19
CA LEU A 224 10.44 -4.19 -25.91
C LEU A 224 11.06 -5.45 -26.53
N LEU A 225 10.43 -6.61 -26.36
CA LEU A 225 10.90 -7.87 -26.93
C LEU A 225 10.98 -7.80 -28.45
N ARG A 226 9.88 -7.40 -29.11
CA ARG A 226 9.84 -7.29 -30.57
C ARG A 226 10.91 -6.33 -31.10
N ASN A 227 11.13 -5.21 -30.41
CA ASN A 227 12.17 -4.27 -30.79
C ASN A 227 13.57 -4.86 -30.62
N LEU A 228 13.85 -5.58 -29.52
CA LEU A 228 15.13 -6.25 -29.30
C LEU A 228 15.40 -7.33 -30.35
N GLU A 229 14.38 -8.12 -30.69
CA GLU A 229 14.46 -9.19 -31.69
C GLU A 229 14.72 -8.65 -33.10
N THR A 230 14.09 -7.53 -33.46
CA THR A 230 14.11 -7.00 -34.84
C THR A 230 15.16 -5.94 -35.11
N LEU A 231 15.50 -5.12 -34.11
CA LEU A 231 16.44 -3.98 -34.25
C LEU A 231 17.76 -4.22 -33.51
N GLY A 232 17.82 -5.17 -32.57
CA GLY A 232 19.00 -5.40 -31.75
C GLY A 232 19.37 -4.17 -30.92
N TRP A 233 20.66 -3.80 -30.89
CA TRP A 233 21.13 -2.52 -30.34
C TRP A 233 21.96 -1.78 -31.39
N ALA A 234 21.32 -0.84 -32.09
CA ALA A 234 21.88 -0.16 -33.26
C ALA A 234 22.96 0.92 -32.94
N ASN A 235 23.23 1.24 -31.67
CA ASN A 235 24.32 2.17 -31.30
C ASN A 235 25.72 1.50 -31.30
N ALA A 236 25.88 0.36 -31.99
CA ALA A 236 27.17 -0.24 -32.27
C ALA A 236 28.01 0.59 -33.28
N ASP A 237 27.37 1.48 -34.06
CA ASP A 237 28.01 2.20 -35.17
C ASP A 237 28.60 3.58 -34.81
N ARG A 238 28.57 4.00 -33.54
CA ARG A 238 29.29 5.21 -33.09
C ARG A 238 30.76 4.90 -32.78
N GLY A 239 31.53 4.63 -33.85
CA GLY A 239 32.96 4.95 -33.93
C GLY A 239 33.95 4.10 -33.13
N GLY A 240 33.66 2.84 -32.81
CA GLY A 240 34.65 1.96 -32.17
C GLY A 240 34.25 0.49 -32.23
N THR A 241 35.23 -0.39 -31.98
CA THR A 241 35.17 -1.86 -31.86
C THR A 241 34.17 -2.35 -30.80
N ALA A 242 32.91 -1.94 -30.89
CA ALA A 242 31.85 -2.36 -30.00
C ALA A 242 31.54 -3.84 -30.27
N PRO A 243 31.43 -4.67 -29.22
CA PRO A 243 31.11 -6.08 -29.39
C PRO A 243 29.74 -6.23 -30.08
N SER A 244 29.71 -7.01 -31.16
CA SER A 244 28.46 -7.42 -31.80
C SER A 244 27.68 -8.32 -30.83
N PHE A 245 26.46 -7.91 -30.48
CA PHE A 245 25.61 -8.67 -29.58
C PHE A 245 24.90 -9.79 -30.33
N SER A 246 24.87 -10.98 -29.73
CA SER A 246 24.25 -12.18 -30.32
C SER A 246 22.87 -12.47 -29.76
N ALA A 247 22.58 -12.08 -28.51
CA ALA A 247 21.32 -12.39 -27.84
C ALA A 247 21.03 -11.43 -26.67
N PHE A 248 19.76 -11.38 -26.25
CA PHE A 248 19.30 -10.56 -25.13
C PHE A 248 18.50 -11.37 -24.09
N GLU A 249 18.66 -11.04 -22.82
CA GLU A 249 17.83 -11.56 -21.73
C GLU A 249 17.21 -10.41 -20.94
N VAL A 250 15.88 -10.42 -20.83
CA VAL A 250 15.10 -9.38 -20.15
C VAL A 250 14.71 -9.86 -18.76
N ILE A 251 15.13 -9.13 -17.75
CA ILE A 251 14.72 -9.29 -16.35
C ILE A 251 13.57 -8.32 -16.09
N VAL A 252 12.41 -8.91 -15.82
CA VAL A 252 11.16 -8.18 -15.57
C VAL A 252 11.20 -7.58 -14.17
N GLY A 253 10.83 -6.30 -14.07
CA GLY A 253 10.66 -5.59 -12.81
C GLY A 253 9.35 -5.91 -12.09
N ASP A 254 9.07 -5.10 -11.07
CA ASP A 254 7.92 -5.22 -10.19
C ASP A 254 6.85 -4.16 -10.50
N PRO A 255 5.63 -4.57 -10.88
CA PRO A 255 4.57 -3.65 -11.26
C PRO A 255 3.81 -3.03 -10.07
N THR A 256 4.12 -3.39 -8.83
CA THR A 256 3.35 -3.02 -7.62
C THR A 256 2.97 -1.54 -7.59
N TYR A 257 3.91 -0.65 -7.90
CA TYR A 257 3.66 0.79 -7.92
C TYR A 257 2.52 1.21 -8.86
N MET A 258 2.31 0.54 -10.00
CA MET A 258 1.29 0.91 -10.98
C MET A 258 -0.13 0.76 -10.44
N VAL A 259 -0.34 -0.21 -9.54
CA VAL A 259 -1.62 -0.46 -8.86
C VAL A 259 -1.77 0.48 -7.68
N LEU A 260 -0.73 0.62 -6.86
CA LEU A 260 -0.79 1.41 -5.63
C LEU A 260 -0.85 2.92 -5.87
N SER A 261 -0.36 3.39 -7.02
CA SER A 261 -0.48 4.79 -7.43
C SER A 261 -1.72 5.08 -8.26
N ASP A 262 -2.57 4.08 -8.52
CA ASP A 262 -3.85 4.30 -9.16
C ASP A 262 -4.88 4.78 -8.12
N PRO A 263 -5.42 6.00 -8.26
CA PRO A 263 -6.33 6.56 -7.27
C PRO A 263 -7.66 5.80 -7.23
N PHE A 264 -8.11 5.25 -8.37
CA PHE A 264 -9.35 4.49 -8.42
C PHE A 264 -9.23 3.19 -7.64
N VAL A 265 -8.12 2.45 -7.79
CA VAL A 265 -7.87 1.25 -6.98
C VAL A 265 -7.84 1.59 -5.49
N SER A 266 -7.14 2.67 -5.11
CA SER A 266 -7.03 3.05 -3.70
C SER A 266 -8.37 3.47 -3.09
N ILE A 267 -9.18 4.24 -3.82
CA ILE A 267 -10.53 4.61 -3.41
C ILE A 267 -11.42 3.37 -3.30
N ALA A 268 -11.38 2.48 -4.29
CA ALA A 268 -12.17 1.25 -4.29
C ALA A 268 -11.81 0.32 -3.12
N MET A 269 -10.53 0.19 -2.80
CA MET A 269 -10.08 -0.58 -1.62
C MET A 269 -10.54 0.06 -0.31
N MET A 270 -10.57 1.40 -0.22
CA MET A 270 -11.12 2.10 0.95
C MET A 270 -12.62 1.88 1.09
N THR A 271 -13.36 1.94 -0.01
CA THR A 271 -14.80 1.61 -0.03
C THR A 271 -15.04 0.17 0.42
N ASP A 272 -14.23 -0.79 -0.05
CA ASP A 272 -14.30 -2.19 0.39
C ASP A 272 -14.05 -2.37 1.90
N ILE A 273 -13.12 -1.62 2.47
CA ILE A 273 -12.88 -1.61 3.93
C ILE A 273 -14.10 -1.07 4.67
N TRP A 274 -14.70 0.01 4.17
CA TRP A 274 -15.87 0.64 4.79
C TRP A 274 -17.13 -0.21 4.68
N MET A 275 -17.32 -0.95 3.57
CA MET A 275 -18.40 -1.95 3.45
C MET A 275 -18.25 -3.12 4.44
N GLY A 276 -17.05 -3.33 4.99
CA GLY A 276 -16.73 -4.35 5.99
C GLY A 276 -16.74 -3.82 7.44
N LEU A 277 -17.51 -2.77 7.73
CA LEU A 277 -17.50 -2.07 9.02
C LEU A 277 -17.71 -2.97 10.26
N PRO A 278 -18.70 -3.89 10.31
CA PRO A 278 -18.86 -4.74 11.49
C PRO A 278 -17.61 -5.58 11.79
N TYR A 279 -16.91 -6.02 10.75
CA TYR A 279 -15.66 -6.78 10.91
C TYR A 279 -14.48 -5.90 11.29
N LEU A 280 -14.53 -4.61 10.97
CA LEU A 280 -13.59 -3.64 11.51
C LEU A 280 -13.78 -3.44 13.01
N ALA A 281 -15.03 -3.39 13.49
CA ALA A 281 -15.31 -3.36 14.93
C ALA A 281 -14.74 -4.62 15.62
N ILE A 282 -14.99 -5.81 15.04
CA ILE A 282 -14.42 -7.08 15.54
C ILE A 282 -12.88 -7.05 15.54
N ALA A 283 -12.26 -6.55 14.47
CA ALA A 283 -10.81 -6.43 14.43
C ALA A 283 -10.29 -5.49 15.53
N THR A 284 -11.00 -4.39 15.78
CA THR A 284 -10.69 -3.41 16.83
C THR A 284 -10.78 -4.05 18.22
N GLU A 285 -11.88 -4.75 18.51
CA GLU A 285 -12.05 -5.55 19.73
C GLU A 285 -10.90 -6.54 19.92
N ARG A 286 -10.59 -7.35 18.90
CA ARG A 286 -9.49 -8.32 18.93
C ARG A 286 -8.14 -7.68 19.22
N THR A 287 -7.86 -6.51 18.65
CA THR A 287 -6.61 -5.77 18.90
C THR A 287 -6.59 -4.99 20.21
N SER A 288 -7.72 -4.81 20.88
CA SER A 288 -7.77 -4.09 22.17
C SER A 288 -7.22 -4.90 23.35
N GLN A 289 -6.98 -6.20 23.13
CA GLN A 289 -6.50 -7.14 24.14
C GLN A 289 -5.31 -7.94 23.61
N ILE A 290 -4.47 -8.47 24.51
CA ILE A 290 -3.29 -9.29 24.17
C ILE A 290 -3.31 -10.69 24.80
N THR A 291 -4.40 -11.05 25.48
CA THR A 291 -4.58 -12.34 26.16
C THR A 291 -4.70 -13.48 25.15
N ASP A 292 -5.48 -13.27 24.09
CA ASP A 292 -5.60 -14.18 22.95
C ASP A 292 -4.76 -13.64 21.78
N VAL A 293 -3.53 -14.12 21.71
CA VAL A 293 -2.53 -13.70 20.72
C VAL A 293 -2.97 -14.01 19.29
N TRP A 294 -3.70 -15.11 19.07
CA TRP A 294 -4.14 -15.48 17.72
C TRP A 294 -5.19 -14.50 17.19
N ASN A 295 -6.21 -14.22 18.01
CA ASN A 295 -7.21 -13.21 17.66
C ASN A 295 -6.58 -11.82 17.53
N PHE A 296 -5.61 -11.48 18.38
CA PHE A 296 -4.83 -10.24 18.25
C PHE A 296 -4.12 -10.14 16.89
N VAL A 297 -3.46 -11.21 16.44
CA VAL A 297 -2.78 -11.25 15.13
C VAL A 297 -3.79 -11.11 13.98
N LEU A 298 -4.94 -11.79 14.05
CA LEU A 298 -6.00 -11.64 13.05
C LEU A 298 -6.53 -10.20 12.99
N GLY A 299 -6.71 -9.57 14.15
CA GLY A 299 -7.07 -8.15 14.23
C GLY A 299 -6.00 -7.25 13.60
N CYS A 300 -4.72 -7.49 13.89
CA CYS A 300 -3.59 -6.76 13.27
C CYS A 300 -3.60 -6.87 11.73
N MET A 301 -3.80 -8.09 11.22
CA MET A 301 -3.85 -8.36 9.78
C MET A 301 -5.01 -7.65 9.09
N TYR A 302 -6.19 -7.61 9.74
CA TYR A 302 -7.33 -6.89 9.20
C TYR A 302 -7.10 -5.37 9.19
N SER A 303 -6.58 -4.81 10.29
CA SER A 303 -6.24 -3.39 10.42
C SER A 303 -5.18 -2.94 9.41
N ALA A 304 -4.29 -3.83 8.97
CA ALA A 304 -3.29 -3.53 7.95
C ALA A 304 -3.90 -3.13 6.58
N ARG A 305 -5.18 -3.46 6.32
CA ARG A 305 -5.90 -3.02 5.10
C ARG A 305 -5.95 -1.50 4.99
N TYR A 306 -5.90 -0.75 6.10
CA TYR A 306 -5.85 0.71 6.08
C TYR A 306 -4.59 1.31 5.43
N VAL A 307 -3.60 0.50 5.05
CA VAL A 307 -2.48 0.95 4.21
C VAL A 307 -2.94 1.63 2.91
N TRP A 308 -4.12 1.27 2.38
CA TRP A 308 -4.70 1.89 1.20
C TRP A 308 -5.06 3.37 1.40
N ALA A 309 -5.41 3.78 2.62
CA ALA A 309 -5.56 5.19 2.97
C ALA A 309 -4.22 5.93 2.84
N GLY A 310 -3.14 5.28 3.26
CA GLY A 310 -1.77 5.76 3.08
C GLY A 310 -1.39 5.94 1.61
N TYR A 311 -1.70 4.95 0.75
CA TYR A 311 -1.42 5.06 -0.68
C TYR A 311 -2.23 6.16 -1.36
N LEU A 312 -3.51 6.33 -0.99
CA LEU A 312 -4.33 7.43 -1.47
C LEU A 312 -3.77 8.79 -1.03
N MET A 313 -3.36 8.92 0.24
CA MET A 313 -2.74 10.14 0.75
C MET A 313 -1.41 10.44 0.04
N MET A 314 -0.57 9.42 -0.18
CA MET A 314 0.66 9.59 -0.98
C MET A 314 0.35 10.09 -2.39
N TRP A 315 -0.76 9.65 -2.99
CA TRP A 315 -1.20 10.12 -4.28
C TRP A 315 -1.63 11.60 -4.25
N ILE A 316 -2.50 11.96 -3.30
CA ILE A 316 -2.99 13.34 -3.11
C ILE A 316 -1.81 14.28 -2.87
N VAL A 317 -0.96 13.95 -1.88
CA VAL A 317 0.21 14.77 -1.52
C VAL A 317 1.17 14.87 -2.70
N SER A 318 1.39 13.80 -3.47
CA SER A 318 2.22 13.88 -4.69
C SER A 318 1.71 14.93 -5.69
N LYS A 319 0.39 15.06 -5.86
CA LYS A 319 -0.21 16.08 -6.74
C LYS A 319 -0.09 17.49 -6.18
N VAL A 320 -0.33 17.67 -4.89
CA VAL A 320 -0.15 18.96 -4.20
C VAL A 320 1.31 19.40 -4.28
N VAL A 321 2.24 18.49 -3.99
CA VAL A 321 3.68 18.73 -4.02
C VAL A 321 4.16 19.16 -5.41
N GLN A 322 3.63 18.53 -6.48
CA GLN A 322 3.93 18.93 -7.85
C GLN A 322 3.37 20.31 -8.20
N ARG A 323 2.16 20.63 -7.75
CA ARG A 323 1.55 21.95 -8.00
C ARG A 323 2.32 23.09 -7.33
N HIS A 324 2.93 22.83 -6.18
CA HIS A 324 3.67 23.84 -5.40
C HIS A 324 5.20 23.78 -5.54
N GLY A 325 5.75 22.85 -6.35
CA GLY A 325 7.20 22.72 -6.52
C GLY A 325 7.94 22.26 -5.25
N TRP A 326 7.28 21.50 -4.39
CA TRP A 326 7.83 21.03 -3.11
C TRP A 326 8.49 19.65 -3.20
N GLU A 327 8.82 19.16 -4.39
CA GLU A 327 9.30 17.78 -4.58
C GLU A 327 10.60 17.53 -3.83
N ARG A 328 11.41 18.57 -3.64
CA ARG A 328 12.62 18.51 -2.81
C ARG A 328 12.29 18.21 -1.35
N SER A 329 11.13 18.56 -0.83
CA SER A 329 10.70 18.37 0.57
C SER A 329 10.44 16.91 0.95
N PHE A 330 10.22 16.04 -0.02
CA PHE A 330 9.81 14.65 0.21
C PHE A 330 10.84 13.66 -0.32
N GLN A 331 10.91 12.49 0.32
CA GLN A 331 11.71 11.37 -0.16
C GLN A 331 10.78 10.25 -0.64
N PRO A 332 11.03 9.67 -1.83
CA PRO A 332 10.25 8.53 -2.31
C PRO A 332 10.29 7.38 -1.31
N VAL A 333 9.11 6.89 -0.94
CA VAL A 333 8.91 5.75 -0.06
C VAL A 333 8.66 4.51 -0.91
N GLU A 334 9.28 3.40 -0.50
CA GLU A 334 9.03 2.10 -1.14
C GLU A 334 7.64 1.59 -0.75
N PRO A 335 6.74 1.29 -1.70
CA PRO A 335 5.38 0.87 -1.35
C PRO A 335 5.31 -0.46 -0.60
N ALA A 336 6.24 -1.38 -0.87
CA ALA A 336 6.32 -2.66 -0.14
C ALA A 336 6.79 -2.46 1.31
N HIS A 337 7.64 -1.46 1.56
CA HIS A 337 8.00 -1.06 2.92
C HIS A 337 6.78 -0.53 3.68
N MET A 338 5.95 0.29 3.03
CA MET A 338 4.68 0.76 3.63
C MET A 338 3.72 -0.38 3.95
N ALA A 339 3.58 -1.36 3.04
CA ALA A 339 2.77 -2.55 3.31
C ALA A 339 3.27 -3.31 4.54
N MET A 340 4.59 -3.54 4.64
CA MET A 340 5.19 -4.22 5.78
C MET A 340 4.99 -3.42 7.08
N LEU A 341 5.22 -2.10 7.04
CA LEU A 341 4.98 -1.22 8.17
C LEU A 341 3.52 -1.34 8.65
N ALA A 342 2.54 -1.30 7.75
CA ALA A 342 1.12 -1.39 8.11
C ALA A 342 0.77 -2.68 8.86
N TYR A 343 1.37 -3.82 8.51
CA TYR A 343 1.20 -5.07 9.28
C TYR A 343 1.86 -5.00 10.68
N MET A 344 2.96 -4.26 10.81
CA MET A 344 3.68 -4.13 12.09
C MET A 344 3.03 -3.12 13.04
N TYR A 345 2.52 -2.00 12.54
CA TYR A 345 1.97 -0.94 13.40
C TYR A 345 0.44 -0.89 13.42
N GLY A 346 -0.26 -1.48 12.43
CA GLY A 346 -1.71 -1.33 12.28
C GLY A 346 -2.48 -1.72 13.54
N GLY A 347 -2.35 -2.96 13.99
CA GLY A 347 -2.98 -3.41 15.24
C GLY A 347 -2.41 -2.77 16.50
N PRO A 348 -1.08 -2.66 16.69
CA PRO A 348 -0.51 -1.99 17.87
C PRO A 348 -0.94 -0.52 18.04
N LEU A 349 -1.17 0.23 16.96
CA LEU A 349 -1.74 1.57 17.05
C LEU A 349 -3.20 1.53 17.53
N VAL A 350 -4.00 0.55 17.10
CA VAL A 350 -5.37 0.35 17.62
C VAL A 350 -5.33 -0.03 19.09
N LEU A 351 -4.41 -0.89 19.51
CA LEU A 351 -4.20 -1.26 20.91
C LEU A 351 -3.85 -0.03 21.75
N LEU A 352 -2.89 0.79 21.29
CA LEU A 352 -2.50 2.04 21.96
C LEU A 352 -3.68 3.00 22.04
N MET A 353 -4.45 3.14 20.97
CA MET A 353 -5.60 4.02 20.89
C MET A 353 -6.71 3.62 21.86
N ASN A 354 -7.03 2.33 21.96
CA ASN A 354 -8.08 1.83 22.86
C ASN A 354 -7.66 1.82 24.35
N ASN A 355 -6.38 1.67 24.64
CA ASN A 355 -5.86 1.57 26.01
C ASN A 355 -5.14 2.85 26.49
N SER A 356 -5.48 4.02 25.91
CA SER A 356 -4.91 5.30 26.34
C SER A 356 -5.91 6.45 26.16
N ALA A 357 -5.56 7.64 26.64
CA ALA A 357 -6.37 8.85 26.46
C ALA A 357 -6.60 9.24 24.98
N LEU A 358 -5.94 8.58 24.02
CA LEU A 358 -6.20 8.74 22.59
C LEU A 358 -7.59 8.27 22.14
N MET A 359 -8.34 7.55 22.99
CA MET A 359 -9.75 7.23 22.71
C MET A 359 -10.69 8.43 22.88
N VAL A 360 -10.33 9.44 23.68
CA VAL A 360 -11.21 10.57 24.01
C VAL A 360 -11.66 11.37 22.77
N PRO A 361 -10.78 11.69 21.79
CA PRO A 361 -11.21 12.30 20.54
C PRO A 361 -12.21 11.44 19.75
N ILE A 362 -12.13 10.11 19.83
CA ILE A 362 -13.05 9.20 19.14
C ILE A 362 -14.41 9.27 19.81
N HIS A 363 -14.46 9.20 21.14
CA HIS A 363 -15.70 9.37 21.90
C HIS A 363 -16.38 10.70 21.54
N ALA A 364 -15.63 11.81 21.56
CA ALA A 364 -16.17 13.11 21.18
C ALA A 364 -16.74 13.14 19.75
N LEU A 365 -16.07 12.48 18.78
CA LEU A 365 -16.56 12.40 17.41
C LEU A 365 -17.82 11.55 17.28
N ILE A 366 -17.90 10.45 18.03
CA ILE A 366 -19.08 9.58 18.10
C ILE A 366 -20.26 10.36 18.68
N ASP A 367 -20.06 11.02 19.83
CA ASP A 367 -21.12 11.76 20.53
C ASP A 367 -21.65 12.93 19.68
N LEU A 368 -20.75 13.66 19.00
CA LEU A 368 -21.13 14.75 18.09
C LEU A 368 -21.97 14.27 16.91
N SER A 369 -21.75 13.05 16.43
CA SER A 369 -22.46 12.54 15.26
C SER A 369 -23.92 12.16 15.52
N VAL A 370 -24.28 11.95 16.79
CA VAL A 370 -25.58 11.39 17.18
C VAL A 370 -26.24 12.19 18.32
N HIS A 371 -25.97 13.49 18.40
CA HIS A 371 -26.48 14.37 19.47
C HIS A 371 -28.01 14.28 19.72
N ASP A 372 -28.81 13.89 18.71
CA ASP A 372 -30.27 13.77 18.81
C ASP A 372 -30.82 12.32 18.74
N ARG A 373 -29.97 11.27 18.72
CA ARG A 373 -30.45 9.87 18.60
C ARG A 373 -29.87 8.95 19.67
N GLU A 374 -30.36 9.10 20.90
CA GLU A 374 -29.97 8.21 22.01
C GLU A 374 -30.19 6.73 21.62
N GLY A 375 -29.34 5.82 22.08
CA GLY A 375 -29.42 4.40 21.77
C GLY A 375 -28.83 4.00 20.41
N MET A 376 -28.17 4.94 19.72
CA MET A 376 -27.55 4.73 18.43
C MET A 376 -26.21 5.45 18.37
N PHE A 377 -25.30 4.95 17.53
CA PHE A 377 -24.12 5.71 17.16
C PHE A 377 -23.74 5.51 15.70
N ASP A 378 -23.19 6.53 15.03
CA ASP A 378 -22.68 6.40 13.66
C ASP A 378 -21.17 6.13 13.71
N ALA A 379 -20.72 5.10 13.00
CA ALA A 379 -19.32 4.69 12.99
C ALA A 379 -18.45 5.47 11.99
N ILE A 380 -19.06 6.25 11.08
CA ILE A 380 -18.32 7.01 10.05
C ILE A 380 -17.29 7.97 10.64
N PRO A 381 -17.59 8.80 11.66
CA PRO A 381 -16.61 9.70 12.26
C PRO A 381 -15.37 8.95 12.77
N GLY A 382 -15.58 7.82 13.47
CA GLY A 382 -14.49 6.95 13.92
C GLY A 382 -13.69 6.36 12.76
N CYS A 383 -14.36 5.94 11.69
CA CYS A 383 -13.70 5.44 10.48
C CYS A 383 -12.87 6.52 9.78
N ILE A 384 -13.36 7.75 9.68
CA ILE A 384 -12.63 8.88 9.09
C ILE A 384 -11.41 9.22 9.95
N TYR A 385 -11.59 9.27 11.27
CA TYR A 385 -10.50 9.50 12.22
C TYR A 385 -9.39 8.47 12.05
N TRP A 386 -9.75 7.17 12.07
CA TRP A 386 -8.80 6.09 11.90
C TRP A 386 -8.14 6.07 10.52
N THR A 387 -8.92 6.30 9.46
CA THR A 387 -8.42 6.47 8.09
C THR A 387 -7.36 7.57 8.03
N THR A 388 -7.60 8.69 8.71
CA THR A 388 -6.70 9.85 8.73
C THR A 388 -5.39 9.53 9.44
N ILE A 389 -5.43 8.88 10.60
CA ILE A 389 -4.21 8.43 11.31
C ILE A 389 -3.36 7.55 10.40
N MET A 390 -3.98 6.54 9.79
CA MET A 390 -3.28 5.58 8.93
C MET A 390 -2.76 6.24 7.63
N ALA A 391 -3.49 7.23 7.11
CA ALA A 391 -3.13 7.99 5.93
C ALA A 391 -1.87 8.86 6.11
N VAL A 392 -1.64 9.38 7.32
CA VAL A 392 -0.52 10.30 7.62
C VAL A 392 0.83 9.57 7.72
N VAL A 393 0.84 8.29 8.11
CA VAL A 393 2.06 7.49 8.32
C VAL A 393 3.07 7.56 7.15
N PRO A 394 2.70 7.34 5.87
CA PRO A 394 3.67 7.43 4.77
C PRO A 394 4.27 8.82 4.59
N VAL A 395 3.50 9.87 4.86
CA VAL A 395 3.96 11.27 4.74
C VAL A 395 5.01 11.55 5.81
N VAL A 396 4.73 11.18 7.06
CA VAL A 396 5.67 11.28 8.19
C VAL A 396 6.91 10.43 7.94
N THR A 397 6.74 9.23 7.39
CA THR A 397 7.88 8.35 7.05
C THR A 397 8.78 9.00 6.01
N SER A 398 8.19 9.58 4.94
CA SER A 398 8.93 10.29 3.89
C SER A 398 9.73 11.49 4.45
N THR A 399 9.09 12.37 5.22
CA THR A 399 9.72 13.58 5.75
C THR A 399 10.76 13.26 6.83
N SER A 400 10.46 12.32 7.72
CA SER A 400 11.39 11.82 8.75
C SER A 400 12.65 11.22 8.14
N TRP A 401 12.50 10.41 7.09
CA TRP A 401 13.67 9.82 6.42
C TRP A 401 14.58 10.88 5.80
N LYS A 402 13.98 11.92 5.23
CA LYS A 402 14.72 13.04 4.65
C LYS A 402 15.45 13.84 5.73
N LEU A 403 14.76 14.18 6.82
CA LEU A 403 15.34 14.90 7.95
C LEU A 403 16.50 14.13 8.54
N TRP A 404 16.32 12.81 8.78
CA TRP A 404 17.37 11.93 9.28
C TRP A 404 18.61 11.93 8.38
N ARG A 405 18.44 11.85 7.05
CA ARG A 405 19.56 11.94 6.09
C ARG A 405 20.25 13.30 6.10
N ARG A 406 19.51 14.40 6.29
CA ARG A 406 20.08 15.75 6.42
C ARG A 406 20.90 15.85 7.71
N CYS A 407 20.34 15.42 8.84
CA CYS A 407 21.04 15.42 10.13
C CYS A 407 22.30 14.56 10.11
N ARG A 408 22.27 13.36 9.48
CA ARG A 408 23.47 12.52 9.34
C ARG A 408 24.56 13.17 8.49
N ARG A 409 24.20 13.92 7.44
CA ARG A 409 25.17 14.69 6.65
C ARG A 409 25.80 15.82 7.45
N VAL A 410 25.00 16.56 8.22
CA VAL A 410 25.48 17.69 9.03
C VAL A 410 26.35 17.23 10.20
N ARG A 411 26.02 16.10 10.83
CA ARG A 411 26.76 15.57 12.00
C ARG A 411 28.12 14.93 11.67
N GLY A 412 28.64 15.07 10.45
CA GLY A 412 29.99 14.58 10.09
C GLY A 412 30.22 13.07 10.22
N THR A 413 29.23 12.28 10.65
CA THR A 413 29.28 10.81 10.77
C THR A 413 29.16 10.11 9.40
N ALA A 414 29.41 10.84 8.33
CA ALA A 414 29.67 10.31 6.99
C ALA A 414 31.16 10.00 6.82
N HIS A 415 31.81 9.42 7.85
CA HIS A 415 33.03 8.68 7.65
C HIS A 415 32.67 7.38 6.91
N ASP A 416 33.14 7.25 5.68
CA ASP A 416 33.50 5.97 5.04
C ASP A 416 32.54 4.78 5.11
N LEU A 417 31.35 4.92 4.53
CA LEU A 417 30.76 3.80 3.75
C LEU A 417 30.79 4.08 2.24
N GLN A 418 31.56 5.09 1.83
CA GLN A 418 31.73 5.49 0.43
C GLN A 418 33.02 4.96 -0.21
N ALA A 419 33.93 4.40 0.59
CA ALA A 419 35.25 3.96 0.15
C ALA A 419 35.56 2.53 0.61
N THR A 420 34.82 1.53 0.13
CA THR A 420 35.37 0.17 -0.01
C THR A 420 34.53 -0.68 -0.96
N SER A 421 35.21 -1.30 -1.92
CA SER A 421 34.75 -2.40 -2.79
C SER A 421 33.88 -2.08 -4.02
N LEU A 422 34.56 -1.73 -5.14
CA LEU A 422 34.37 -2.29 -6.49
C LEU A 422 32.97 -2.30 -7.16
N CYS A 423 31.97 -1.57 -6.66
CA CYS A 423 30.73 -1.27 -7.37
C CYS A 423 30.51 0.25 -7.41
N ARG A 424 31.41 0.96 -8.09
CA ARG A 424 31.64 2.42 -8.06
C ARG A 424 30.53 3.29 -8.70
N ARG A 425 29.30 2.79 -8.80
CA ARG A 425 28.15 3.54 -9.34
C ARG A 425 26.98 3.52 -8.37
N ARG A 426 26.72 4.68 -7.75
CA ARG A 426 25.65 4.95 -6.78
C ARG A 426 24.26 4.44 -7.19
N TYR A 427 23.99 4.31 -8.50
CA TYR A 427 22.71 3.89 -9.07
C TYR A 427 22.72 2.51 -9.77
N CYS A 428 23.70 1.66 -9.45
CA CYS A 428 23.78 0.28 -9.96
C CYS A 428 22.51 -0.52 -9.60
N PRO A 429 21.90 -1.29 -10.52
CA PRO A 429 20.68 -2.05 -10.24
C PRO A 429 20.78 -3.02 -9.06
N ARG A 430 21.98 -3.55 -8.76
CA ARG A 430 22.17 -4.49 -7.63
C ARG A 430 22.08 -3.81 -6.26
N LEU A 431 22.39 -2.52 -6.18
CA LEU A 431 22.46 -1.75 -4.93
C LEU A 431 21.32 -0.73 -4.82
N TYR A 432 20.97 -0.09 -5.93
CA TYR A 432 19.98 0.97 -6.00
C TYR A 432 18.65 0.45 -6.55
N ASN A 433 18.03 -0.43 -5.78
CA ASN A 433 16.68 -0.93 -6.01
C ASN A 433 15.95 -1.16 -4.68
N ASP A 434 14.66 -1.46 -4.77
CA ASP A 434 13.82 -1.86 -3.64
C ASP A 434 14.34 -3.20 -3.08
N TRP A 435 14.25 -3.43 -1.76
CA TRP A 435 14.91 -4.59 -1.13
C TRP A 435 14.49 -5.93 -1.76
N LYS A 436 13.19 -6.03 -2.08
CA LYS A 436 12.56 -7.17 -2.73
C LYS A 436 13.17 -7.44 -4.12
N SER A 437 13.37 -6.38 -4.91
CA SER A 437 14.03 -6.44 -6.22
C SER A 437 15.54 -6.74 -6.07
N ARG A 438 16.21 -6.26 -5.01
CA ARG A 438 17.62 -6.61 -4.75
C ARG A 438 17.79 -8.10 -4.53
N CYS A 439 16.89 -8.75 -3.79
CA CYS A 439 16.92 -10.21 -3.58
C CYS A 439 16.85 -10.95 -4.93
N VAL A 440 15.90 -10.58 -5.79
CA VAL A 440 15.77 -11.18 -7.13
C VAL A 440 17.01 -10.95 -7.97
N LEU A 441 17.52 -9.72 -8.00
CA LEU A 441 18.67 -9.36 -8.81
C LEU A 441 19.97 -9.99 -8.31
N ALA A 442 20.11 -10.18 -7.00
CA ALA A 442 21.26 -10.89 -6.43
C ALA A 442 21.34 -12.33 -6.97
N VAL A 443 20.19 -13.00 -7.07
CA VAL A 443 20.11 -14.37 -7.59
C VAL A 443 20.17 -14.41 -9.12
N ALA A 444 19.38 -13.57 -9.81
CA ALA A 444 19.31 -13.51 -11.26
C ALA A 444 20.66 -13.11 -11.89
N LEU A 445 21.41 -12.22 -11.25
CA LEU A 445 22.71 -11.73 -11.71
C LEU A 445 23.89 -12.44 -11.07
N ARG A 446 23.68 -13.57 -10.37
CA ARG A 446 24.75 -14.30 -9.66
C ARG A 446 25.91 -14.72 -10.58
N ARG A 447 25.61 -15.03 -11.85
CA ARG A 447 26.58 -15.46 -12.87
C ARG A 447 27.12 -14.31 -13.71
N VAL A 448 26.66 -13.08 -13.48
CA VAL A 448 27.10 -11.90 -14.22
C VAL A 448 28.22 -11.23 -13.42
N PRO A 449 29.46 -11.13 -13.96
CA PRO A 449 30.56 -10.46 -13.27
C PRO A 449 30.21 -9.00 -12.90
N ARG A 450 30.73 -8.50 -11.79
CA ARG A 450 30.54 -7.09 -11.39
C ARG A 450 31.29 -6.10 -12.29
N THR A 451 32.24 -6.59 -13.08
CA THR A 451 33.02 -5.84 -14.07
C THR A 451 32.25 -5.54 -15.35
N VAL A 452 31.11 -6.20 -15.58
CA VAL A 452 30.25 -5.95 -16.75
C VAL A 452 29.81 -4.50 -16.77
N ARG A 453 29.95 -3.85 -17.94
CA ARG A 453 29.54 -2.47 -18.14
C ARG A 453 28.03 -2.35 -18.01
N VAL A 454 27.60 -1.61 -16.99
CA VAL A 454 26.19 -1.20 -16.82
C VAL A 454 25.98 0.11 -17.58
N GLU A 455 24.91 0.23 -18.34
CA GLU A 455 24.45 1.48 -18.94
C GLU A 455 23.05 1.80 -18.40
N GLY A 456 22.79 3.07 -18.08
CA GLY A 456 21.55 3.50 -17.45
C GLY A 456 21.69 3.73 -15.94
N GLY A 457 20.59 4.13 -15.30
CA GLY A 457 20.57 4.51 -13.88
C GLY A 457 20.99 5.95 -13.59
N ARG A 458 21.64 6.66 -14.52
CA ARG A 458 21.89 8.12 -14.41
C ARG A 458 20.61 8.94 -14.31
N LEU A 459 19.50 8.41 -14.80
CA LEU A 459 18.19 9.04 -14.64
C LEU A 459 17.89 9.31 -13.16
N TYR A 460 18.30 8.42 -12.25
CA TYR A 460 18.11 8.65 -10.82
C TYR A 460 19.00 9.76 -10.28
N SER A 461 20.20 9.94 -10.82
CA SER A 461 21.03 11.13 -10.52
C SER A 461 20.33 12.40 -10.99
N PHE A 462 19.81 12.40 -12.22
CA PHE A 462 19.04 13.53 -12.76
C PHE A 462 17.80 13.84 -11.90
N LEU A 463 17.03 12.82 -11.52
CA LEU A 463 15.86 12.96 -10.65
C LEU A 463 16.19 13.35 -9.20
N GLU A 464 17.45 13.19 -8.75
CA GLU A 464 17.89 13.75 -7.46
C GLU A 464 18.13 15.25 -7.55
N HIS A 465 18.63 15.76 -8.69
CA HIS A 465 18.85 17.20 -8.90
C HIS A 465 17.58 17.93 -9.36
N GLN A 466 16.76 17.26 -10.18
CA GLN A 466 15.55 17.77 -10.80
C GLN A 466 14.35 16.88 -10.43
N PRO A 467 13.88 16.91 -9.17
CA PRO A 467 12.83 16.01 -8.68
C PRO A 467 11.45 16.27 -9.30
N ARG A 468 11.22 17.45 -9.90
CA ARG A 468 10.00 17.81 -10.66
C ARG A 468 9.62 16.81 -11.76
N PHE A 469 10.60 16.13 -12.35
CA PHE A 469 10.36 15.15 -13.40
C PHE A 469 9.83 13.80 -12.89
N ARG A 470 9.70 13.60 -11.56
CA ARG A 470 9.06 12.41 -10.99
C ARG A 470 7.55 12.53 -11.14
N ARG A 471 6.90 11.53 -11.71
CA ARG A 471 5.43 11.53 -11.85
C ARG A 471 4.71 11.50 -10.51
N MET A 472 5.25 10.83 -9.50
CA MET A 472 4.69 10.81 -8.14
C MET A 472 5.82 10.89 -7.10
N PRO A 473 6.16 12.09 -6.59
CA PRO A 473 7.35 12.31 -5.76
C PRO A 473 7.44 11.45 -4.49
N LEU A 474 6.31 11.04 -3.91
CA LEU A 474 6.29 10.21 -2.70
C LEU A 474 6.49 8.71 -2.98
N PHE A 475 6.38 8.25 -4.22
CA PHE A 475 6.49 6.83 -4.55
C PHE A 475 7.86 6.47 -5.15
N SER A 476 8.48 5.41 -4.63
CA SER A 476 9.64 4.79 -5.29
C SER A 476 9.21 4.09 -6.58
N HIS A 477 9.79 4.49 -7.71
CA HIS A 477 9.55 3.85 -9.02
C HIS A 477 10.58 2.78 -9.38
N ARG A 478 11.62 2.62 -8.54
CA ARG A 478 12.83 1.84 -8.85
C ARG A 478 12.53 0.37 -9.12
N GLY A 479 11.59 -0.22 -8.37
CA GLY A 479 11.17 -1.60 -8.58
C GLY A 479 10.60 -1.89 -9.97
N ALA A 480 10.05 -0.89 -10.67
CA ALA A 480 9.41 -1.08 -11.97
C ALA A 480 10.41 -1.18 -13.14
N ASP A 481 11.68 -0.80 -12.94
CA ASP A 481 12.71 -0.83 -13.97
C ASP A 481 12.90 -2.24 -14.57
N SER A 482 13.13 -2.30 -15.87
CA SER A 482 13.52 -3.52 -16.58
C SER A 482 15.04 -3.54 -16.74
N ILE A 483 15.65 -4.71 -16.59
CA ILE A 483 17.09 -4.89 -16.85
C ILE A 483 17.26 -5.80 -18.06
N VAL A 484 18.04 -5.35 -19.03
CA VAL A 484 18.36 -6.13 -20.24
C VAL A 484 19.82 -6.51 -20.21
N LEU A 485 20.11 -7.81 -20.29
CA LEU A 485 21.45 -8.35 -20.43
C LEU A 485 21.71 -8.60 -21.91
N ALA A 486 22.82 -8.08 -22.42
CA ALA A 486 23.26 -8.30 -23.79
C ALA A 486 24.45 -9.28 -23.80
N PHE A 487 24.31 -10.34 -24.59
CA PHE A 487 25.29 -11.39 -24.72
C PHE A 487 26.08 -11.23 -26.02
N VAL A 488 27.34 -11.62 -25.98
CA VAL A 488 28.18 -11.81 -27.17
C VAL A 488 28.13 -13.28 -27.63
N ALA A 489 28.74 -13.60 -28.77
CA ALA A 489 28.63 -14.93 -29.40
C ALA A 489 29.01 -16.10 -28.46
N ASP A 490 29.96 -15.89 -27.54
CA ASP A 490 30.42 -16.87 -26.55
C ASP A 490 29.47 -17.05 -25.35
N ARG A 491 28.28 -16.42 -25.38
CA ARG A 491 27.28 -16.41 -24.30
C ARG A 491 27.76 -15.76 -23.00
N THR A 492 28.81 -14.95 -23.03
CA THR A 492 29.16 -14.08 -21.92
C THR A 492 28.36 -12.78 -21.97
N VAL A 493 28.05 -12.21 -20.81
CA VAL A 493 27.34 -10.93 -20.73
C VAL A 493 28.33 -9.80 -20.97
N ALA A 494 28.19 -9.11 -22.10
CA ALA A 494 29.05 -7.98 -22.44
C ALA A 494 28.54 -6.66 -21.87
N ARG A 495 27.21 -6.46 -21.81
CA ARG A 495 26.59 -5.24 -21.27
C ARG A 495 25.30 -5.52 -20.52
N GLN A 496 24.99 -4.63 -19.58
CA GLN A 496 23.75 -4.60 -18.83
C GLN A 496 23.08 -3.23 -19.00
N PHE A 497 21.86 -3.19 -19.53
CA PHE A 497 21.06 -1.97 -19.64
C PHE A 497 20.03 -1.90 -18.52
N ARG A 498 19.98 -0.78 -17.79
CA ARG A 498 18.91 -0.46 -16.85
C ARG A 498 17.92 0.48 -17.54
N LEU A 499 16.76 -0.07 -17.92
CA LEU A 499 15.69 0.66 -18.57
C LEU A 499 14.66 1.12 -17.55
N THR A 500 14.37 2.41 -17.54
CA THR A 500 13.32 2.98 -16.69
C THR A 500 12.04 3.17 -17.49
N PHE A 501 10.91 2.86 -16.86
CA PHE A 501 9.61 3.01 -17.49
C PHE A 501 9.23 4.49 -17.61
N ARG A 502 8.94 4.95 -18.83
CA ARG A 502 8.59 6.35 -19.12
C ARG A 502 7.37 6.81 -18.32
N GLY A 503 6.40 5.94 -18.09
CA GLY A 503 5.21 6.26 -17.30
C GLY A 503 5.50 6.63 -15.84
N CYS A 504 6.73 6.43 -15.33
CA CYS A 504 7.17 6.90 -14.01
C CYS A 504 7.66 8.37 -14.02
N LEU A 505 7.76 8.99 -15.19
CA LEU A 505 8.24 10.35 -15.37
C LEU A 505 7.08 11.28 -15.77
N ALA A 506 7.15 12.53 -15.30
CA ALA A 506 6.24 13.60 -15.71
C ALA A 506 6.75 14.25 -17.01
N LEU A 507 6.67 13.52 -18.13
CA LEU A 507 7.11 13.99 -19.46
C LEU A 507 5.93 14.33 -20.39
N ASP A 508 4.70 14.02 -19.97
CA ASP A 508 3.50 14.21 -20.78
C ASP A 508 2.89 15.58 -20.48
N GLY A 509 3.43 16.61 -21.14
CA GLY A 509 2.86 17.95 -21.18
C GLY A 509 3.31 18.63 -22.47
N SER A 510 2.38 18.83 -23.41
CA SER A 510 2.60 19.63 -24.63
C SER A 510 3.02 21.08 -24.35
N THR A 511 2.94 21.53 -23.10
CA THR A 511 3.38 22.84 -22.62
C THR A 511 4.62 22.80 -21.72
N ALA A 512 5.08 21.64 -21.24
CA ALA A 512 6.26 21.51 -20.37
C ALA A 512 7.54 21.12 -21.13
N VAL A 513 7.40 20.44 -22.28
CA VAL A 513 8.52 19.97 -23.11
C VAL A 513 9.26 21.12 -23.83
N ASP A 514 8.64 22.29 -23.95
CA ASP A 514 9.29 23.47 -24.54
C ASP A 514 9.75 24.53 -23.52
N VAL A 515 9.44 24.37 -22.23
CA VAL A 515 9.74 25.39 -21.21
C VAL A 515 10.91 25.02 -20.29
N GLU A 516 11.24 23.73 -20.09
CA GLU A 516 12.21 23.34 -19.04
C GLU A 516 13.22 22.25 -19.43
N GLY A 517 13.94 22.46 -20.54
CA GLY A 517 15.22 21.79 -20.78
C GLY A 517 15.19 20.32 -21.22
N ILE A 518 14.02 19.69 -21.46
CA ILE A 518 13.91 18.41 -22.16
C ILE A 518 13.04 18.56 -23.40
N THR A 519 13.58 18.38 -24.60
CA THR A 519 12.85 18.50 -25.87
C THR A 519 12.65 17.14 -26.53
N ALA A 520 11.42 16.83 -26.94
CA ALA A 520 11.13 15.59 -27.66
C ALA A 520 11.63 15.70 -29.11
N CYS A 521 12.44 14.73 -29.57
CA CYS A 521 12.80 14.64 -30.99
C CYS A 521 11.51 14.31 -31.78
N ALA A 522 11.19 15.14 -32.78
CA ALA A 522 9.96 15.03 -33.58
C ALA A 522 9.97 13.77 -34.46
N THR A 523 11.16 13.30 -34.82
CA THR A 523 11.41 12.13 -35.66
C THR A 523 11.69 10.91 -34.79
N ALA A 524 10.96 9.82 -35.05
CA ALA A 524 11.27 8.53 -34.44
C ALA A 524 12.57 8.00 -35.05
N VAL A 525 13.61 7.91 -34.22
CA VAL A 525 14.85 7.22 -34.61
C VAL A 525 14.56 5.72 -34.53
N PRO A 526 15.05 4.87 -35.48
CA PRO A 526 14.92 3.42 -35.40
C PRO A 526 15.77 2.85 -34.25
N ALA A 527 15.35 3.12 -33.02
CA ALA A 527 16.00 2.72 -31.78
C ALA A 527 15.10 1.76 -31.01
N THR A 528 15.71 0.78 -30.36
CA THR A 528 15.04 -0.31 -29.63
C THR A 528 14.15 0.20 -28.50
N PHE A 529 14.59 1.26 -27.82
CA PHE A 529 13.90 1.90 -26.71
C PHE A 529 14.15 3.41 -26.76
N CYS A 530 13.39 4.18 -25.99
CA CYS A 530 13.58 5.61 -25.88
C CYS A 530 14.96 5.93 -25.29
N THR A 531 15.60 7.01 -25.76
CA THR A 531 16.86 7.46 -25.17
C THR A 531 16.79 8.92 -24.77
N LEU A 532 17.22 9.23 -23.55
CA LEU A 532 17.44 10.60 -23.09
C LEU A 532 18.91 10.94 -23.31
N SER A 533 19.21 12.07 -23.92
CA SER A 533 20.58 12.43 -24.32
C SER A 533 20.78 13.93 -24.41
N SER A 534 21.94 14.46 -24.03
CA SER A 534 22.30 15.86 -24.35
C SER A 534 22.60 16.08 -25.84
N VAL A 535 22.87 14.99 -26.58
CA VAL A 535 23.21 15.05 -28.01
C VAL A 535 21.93 15.18 -28.84
N LYS A 536 21.88 16.24 -29.65
CA LYS A 536 20.81 16.52 -30.62
C LYS A 536 20.82 15.49 -31.75
N CYS A 537 19.65 14.99 -32.15
CA CYS A 537 19.49 14.16 -33.35
C CYS A 537 19.65 15.09 -34.59
N PRO A 538 20.30 14.66 -35.69
CA PRO A 538 20.37 15.47 -36.93
C PRO A 538 19.00 15.88 -37.46
N SER A 539 17.99 15.08 -37.10
CA SER A 539 16.58 15.21 -37.49
C SER A 539 15.75 16.09 -36.53
N CYS A 540 16.36 16.69 -35.50
CA CYS A 540 15.69 17.65 -34.61
C CYS A 540 15.70 19.05 -35.25
N PRO A 541 14.58 19.79 -35.25
CA PRO A 541 14.56 21.15 -35.76
C PRO A 541 15.52 22.07 -34.98
N PRO A 542 16.11 23.09 -35.63
CA PRO A 542 16.84 24.14 -34.93
C PRO A 542 15.90 24.88 -33.97
N THR A 543 16.27 24.92 -32.69
CA THR A 543 15.52 25.67 -31.67
C THR A 543 16.26 26.97 -31.35
N PRO A 544 15.59 28.12 -31.21
CA PRO A 544 16.23 29.43 -31.06
C PRO A 544 17.00 29.65 -29.74
N PHE A 545 16.95 28.70 -28.79
CA PHE A 545 17.70 28.75 -27.52
C PHE A 545 18.43 27.42 -27.29
N GLU A 546 19.69 27.32 -27.74
CA GLU A 546 20.59 26.19 -27.46
C GLU A 546 21.44 26.49 -26.23
N GLY A 547 20.88 26.24 -25.04
CA GLY A 547 21.65 26.27 -23.79
C GLY A 547 22.43 24.97 -23.56
N PRO A 548 23.58 24.99 -22.85
CA PRO A 548 24.47 23.84 -22.65
C PRO A 548 23.87 22.67 -21.85
N HIS A 549 22.68 22.82 -21.27
CA HIS A 549 22.05 21.82 -20.38
C HIS A 549 20.77 21.18 -20.95
N ARG A 550 20.47 21.35 -22.24
CA ARG A 550 19.26 20.81 -22.86
C ARG A 550 19.40 19.30 -23.12
N LEU A 551 18.40 18.53 -22.71
CA LEU A 551 18.26 17.10 -22.98
C LEU A 551 17.25 16.89 -24.11
N TYR A 552 17.48 15.86 -24.89
CA TYR A 552 16.61 15.43 -25.98
C TYR A 552 16.07 14.04 -25.67
N LEU A 553 14.74 13.90 -25.74
CA LEU A 553 14.04 12.62 -25.66
C LEU A 553 13.85 12.07 -27.07
N HIS A 554 14.65 11.07 -27.41
CA HIS A 554 14.53 10.32 -28.66
C HIS A 554 13.54 9.18 -28.47
N LYS A 555 12.45 9.18 -29.25
CA LYS A 555 11.43 8.12 -29.18
C LYS A 555 11.98 6.82 -29.75
N GLY A 556 11.70 5.71 -29.07
CA GLY A 556 11.98 4.38 -29.59
C GLY A 556 10.94 3.95 -30.63
N ALA A 557 11.29 2.96 -31.44
CA ALA A 557 10.39 2.34 -32.40
C ALA A 557 9.14 1.77 -31.72
N ASN A 558 8.03 1.71 -32.47
CA ASN A 558 6.75 1.12 -32.02
C ASN A 558 6.20 1.73 -30.72
N ASP A 559 6.49 3.01 -30.45
CA ASP A 559 6.12 3.73 -29.22
C ASP A 559 6.56 3.02 -27.92
N CYS A 560 7.79 2.48 -27.94
CA CYS A 560 8.38 1.80 -26.79
C CYS A 560 8.45 2.73 -25.57
N GLN A 561 7.82 2.32 -24.47
CA GLN A 561 7.76 3.09 -23.22
C GLN A 561 8.99 2.90 -22.31
N TRP A 562 9.94 2.04 -22.69
CA TRP A 562 11.18 1.85 -21.95
C TRP A 562 12.20 2.90 -22.35
N MET A 563 12.92 3.46 -21.38
CA MET A 563 13.86 4.54 -21.59
C MET A 563 15.24 4.22 -21.00
N LEU A 564 16.29 4.54 -21.75
CA LEU A 564 17.68 4.53 -21.29
C LEU A 564 18.23 5.95 -21.21
N TYR A 565 18.96 6.25 -20.14
CA TYR A 565 19.80 7.46 -20.06
C TYR A 565 21.28 7.06 -19.99
N PRO A 566 22.05 7.14 -21.10
CA PRO A 566 23.41 6.62 -21.19
C PRO A 566 24.45 7.43 -20.40
N ASP A 567 25.58 6.79 -20.07
CA ASP A 567 26.66 7.42 -19.29
C ASP A 567 27.58 8.38 -20.08
N GLY A 568 27.50 8.41 -21.41
CA GLY A 568 28.41 9.21 -22.25
C GLY A 568 27.97 10.65 -22.54
N ASN A 569 26.72 11.02 -22.24
CA ASN A 569 26.07 12.20 -22.80
C ASN A 569 25.78 13.29 -21.76
N ALA A 570 26.75 13.66 -20.93
CA ALA A 570 26.64 14.83 -20.05
C ALA A 570 27.47 15.99 -20.64
N PRO A 571 27.00 17.25 -20.55
CA PRO A 571 27.89 18.40 -20.56
C PRO A 571 28.93 18.19 -19.45
N ARG A 572 30.21 18.46 -19.74
CA ARG A 572 31.21 18.62 -18.67
C ARG A 572 30.75 19.79 -17.78
N GLU A 573 31.03 19.69 -16.49
CA GLU A 573 30.75 20.67 -15.41
C GLU A 573 29.40 20.50 -14.68
N VAL A 574 29.47 19.87 -13.50
CA VAL A 574 29.18 20.51 -12.21
C VAL A 574 30.11 19.84 -11.17
N ALA A 575 31.31 20.38 -11.05
CA ALA A 575 32.10 20.29 -9.84
C ALA A 575 32.29 21.73 -9.39
N GLN A 576 31.99 22.00 -8.11
CA GLN A 576 31.96 23.32 -7.44
C GLN A 576 30.61 24.07 -7.58
N GLU A 577 29.71 23.78 -6.65
CA GLU A 577 29.17 24.75 -5.67
C GLU A 577 28.50 24.00 -4.50
#